data_AF-A0A182UU40-F1
#
_entry.id   AF-A0A182UU40-F1
#
_cell.length_a   1.000
_cell.length_b   1.000
_cell.length_c   1.000
_cell.angle_alpha   90.00
_cell.angle_beta   90.00
_cell.angle_gamma   90.00
#
_symmetry.space_group_name_H-M   'P 1'
#
loop_
_entity.id
_entity.type
_entity.pdbx_description
1 polymer ?
#
loop_
_entity_poly.entity_id
_entity_poly.type
_entity_poly.pdbx_seq_one_letter_code
_entity_poly.pdbx_strand_id
1 'polypeptide(L)'
;LEQPLFHYVAFALTVAGLVAIIASLIGCWATCMNTYCVLSMYFLIILSLLVAEFGVCLMITAWPQCLGLNLNETAMVKTLQANYGVPGNEQFTAAMDLAQTIFECCAINTSINYDTSLWKLQSLGNKELTVPLTCCKLMNRFEFTAYLDPVPLNATLCQALQTQDYEKSRHLDVSNE
;
A
#
# COMPACT_ATOMS: atom_id res chain seq x y z
N LEU A 1 21.80 4.72 6.95
CA LEU A 1 21.18 4.79 5.61
C LEU A 1 20.68 3.38 5.29
N GLU A 2 19.62 2.95 5.99
CA GLU A 2 19.01 1.65 5.72
C GLU A 2 18.07 1.84 4.53
N GLN A 3 18.38 1.20 3.41
CA GLN A 3 17.51 1.20 2.25
C GLN A 3 16.21 0.49 2.63
N PRO A 4 15.04 1.08 2.34
CA PRO A 4 13.78 0.45 2.72
C PRO A 4 13.64 -0.86 1.96
N LEU A 5 13.24 -1.91 2.68
CA LEU A 5 12.85 -3.23 2.15
C LEU A 5 11.96 -3.11 0.90
N PHE A 6 11.13 -2.07 0.85
CA PHE A 6 10.30 -1.69 -0.30
C PHE A 6 11.05 -1.55 -1.62
N HIS A 7 12.29 -1.04 -1.63
CA HIS A 7 13.06 -0.88 -2.87
C HIS A 7 13.46 -2.23 -3.47
N TYR A 8 13.92 -3.16 -2.62
CA TYR A 8 14.26 -4.52 -3.03
C TYR A 8 13.04 -5.30 -3.48
N VAL A 9 11.92 -5.16 -2.77
CA VAL A 9 10.65 -5.79 -3.15
C VAL A 9 10.16 -5.25 -4.50
N ALA A 10 10.17 -3.93 -4.72
CA ALA A 10 9.77 -3.33 -5.99
C ALA A 10 10.63 -3.80 -7.17
N PHE A 11 11.96 -3.87 -6.98
CA PHE A 11 12.87 -4.38 -8.00
C PHE A 11 12.63 -5.87 -8.30
N ALA A 12 12.46 -6.69 -7.26
CA ALA A 12 12.18 -8.12 -7.41
C ALA A 12 10.87 -8.37 -8.17
N LEU A 13 9.80 -7.63 -7.85
CA LEU A 13 8.52 -7.70 -8.55
C LEU A 13 8.65 -7.29 -10.03
N THR A 14 9.44 -6.25 -10.31
CA THR A 14 9.69 -5.78 -11.68
C THR A 14 10.42 -6.86 -12.50
N VAL A 15 11.47 -7.45 -11.93
CA VAL A 15 12.23 -8.54 -12.59
C VAL A 15 11.35 -9.76 -12.82
N ALA A 16 10.56 -10.16 -11.82
CA ALA A 16 9.61 -11.26 -11.96
C ALA A 16 8.60 -11.03 -13.10
N GLY A 17 8.06 -9.82 -13.19
CA GLY A 17 7.15 -9.42 -14.28
C GLY A 17 7.81 -9.52 -15.67
N LEU A 18 9.06 -9.06 -15.81
CA LEU A 18 9.80 -9.18 -17.07
C LEU A 18 10.05 -10.63 -17.47
N VAL A 19 10.41 -11.49 -16.51
CA VAL A 19 10.59 -12.93 -16.74
C VAL A 19 9.27 -13.56 -17.20
N ALA A 20 8.13 -13.19 -16.59
CA ALA A 20 6.82 -13.69 -16.99
C ALA A 20 6.43 -13.29 -18.44
N ILE A 21 6.77 -12.07 -18.85
CA ILE A 21 6.54 -11.61 -20.24
C ILE A 21 7.40 -12.41 -21.21
N ILE A 22 8.69 -12.59 -20.92
CA ILE A 22 9.61 -13.36 -21.76
C ILE A 22 9.15 -14.82 -21.87
N ALA A 23 8.77 -15.43 -20.74
CA ALA A 23 8.23 -16.79 -20.73
C ALA A 23 6.98 -16.89 -21.62
N SER A 24 6.08 -15.91 -21.54
CA SER A 24 4.86 -15.87 -22.37
C SER A 24 5.15 -15.78 -23.87
N LEU A 25 6.16 -14.99 -24.28
CA LEU A 25 6.61 -14.91 -25.68
C LEU A 25 7.21 -16.22 -26.18
N ILE A 26 8.02 -16.89 -25.34
CA ILE A 26 8.59 -18.21 -25.64
C ILE A 26 7.47 -19.24 -25.79
N GLY A 27 6.43 -19.19 -24.94
CA GLY A 27 5.26 -20.07 -25.04
C GLY A 27 4.49 -19.91 -26.35
N CYS A 28 4.32 -18.67 -26.81
CA CYS A 28 3.72 -18.38 -28.12
C CYS A 28 4.54 -19.02 -29.25
N TRP A 29 5.86 -18.83 -29.24
CA TRP A 29 6.75 -19.41 -30.25
C TRP A 29 6.82 -20.95 -30.18
N ALA A 30 6.88 -21.53 -28.98
CA ALA A 30 6.88 -22.97 -28.75
C ALA A 30 5.63 -23.64 -29.33
N THR A 31 4.48 -22.98 -29.21
CA THR A 31 3.21 -23.44 -29.79
C THR A 31 3.25 -23.44 -31.32
N CYS A 32 3.84 -22.42 -31.95
CA CYS A 32 3.99 -22.36 -33.41
C CYS A 32 4.93 -23.43 -33.98
N MET A 33 5.94 -23.87 -33.21
CA MET A 33 6.92 -24.87 -33.65
C MET A 33 6.42 -26.32 -33.59
N ASN A 34 5.23 -26.58 -33.01
CA ASN A 34 4.52 -27.87 -32.92
C ASN A 34 5.38 -29.12 -32.64
N THR A 35 6.50 -28.95 -31.94
CA THR A 35 7.39 -30.05 -31.53
C THR A 35 7.10 -30.41 -30.09
N TYR A 36 6.68 -31.66 -29.85
CA TYR A 36 6.29 -32.15 -28.51
C TYR A 36 7.39 -31.95 -27.44
N CYS A 37 8.66 -32.05 -27.83
CA CYS A 37 9.80 -31.85 -26.92
C CYS A 37 9.88 -30.40 -26.43
N VAL A 38 9.76 -29.41 -27.32
CA VAL A 38 9.85 -27.99 -26.96
C VAL A 38 8.65 -27.57 -26.10
N LEU A 39 7.45 -28.04 -26.45
CA LEU A 39 6.25 -27.78 -25.67
C LEU A 39 6.31 -28.40 -24.27
N SER A 40 6.81 -29.63 -24.15
CA SER A 40 6.97 -30.32 -22.86
C SER A 40 8.01 -29.62 -21.97
N MET A 41 9.15 -29.21 -22.51
CA MET A 41 10.16 -28.46 -21.76
C MET A 41 9.61 -27.11 -21.28
N TYR A 42 8.87 -26.40 -22.13
CA TYR A 42 8.20 -25.16 -21.74
C TYR A 42 7.21 -25.37 -20.59
N PHE A 43 6.37 -26.42 -20.67
CA PHE A 43 5.42 -26.76 -19.60
C PHE A 43 6.13 -27.05 -18.27
N LEU A 44 7.24 -27.80 -18.28
CA LEU A 44 8.02 -28.08 -17.07
C LEU A 44 8.61 -26.81 -16.44
N ILE A 45 9.07 -25.85 -17.26
CA ILE A 45 9.56 -24.56 -16.77
C ILE A 45 8.43 -23.79 -16.07
N ILE A 46 7.26 -23.67 -16.71
CA ILE A 46 6.10 -22.99 -16.11
C ILE A 46 5.65 -23.69 -14.82
N LEU A 47 5.61 -25.03 -14.80
CA LEU A 47 5.27 -25.79 -13.60
C LEU A 47 6.26 -25.51 -12.46
N SER A 48 7.56 -25.44 -12.76
CA SER A 48 8.58 -25.12 -11.75
C SER A 48 8.43 -23.70 -11.18
N LEU A 49 8.09 -22.72 -12.03
CA LEU A 49 7.82 -21.36 -11.61
C LEU A 49 6.57 -21.29 -10.72
N LEU A 50 5.52 -22.03 -11.06
CA LEU A 50 4.29 -22.10 -10.27
C LEU A 50 4.54 -22.69 -8.87
N VAL A 51 5.34 -23.75 -8.78
CA VAL A 51 5.71 -24.35 -7.49
C VAL A 51 6.57 -23.39 -6.67
N ALA A 52 7.50 -22.68 -7.31
CA ALA A 52 8.32 -21.68 -6.63
C ALA A 52 7.47 -20.50 -6.10
N GLU A 53 6.55 -19.98 -6.91
CA GLU A 53 5.62 -18.91 -6.52
C GLU A 53 4.74 -19.35 -5.33
N PHE A 54 4.15 -20.54 -5.41
CA PHE A 54 3.38 -21.09 -4.31
C PHE A 54 4.22 -21.25 -3.04
N GLY A 55 5.48 -21.69 -3.17
CA GLY A 55 6.42 -21.77 -2.05
C GLY A 55 6.69 -20.41 -1.42
N VAL A 56 6.91 -19.37 -2.23
CA VAL A 56 7.09 -17.99 -1.73
C VAL A 56 5.84 -17.50 -1.02
N CYS A 57 4.65 -17.71 -1.59
CA CYS A 57 3.38 -17.35 -0.96
C CYS A 57 3.20 -18.03 0.40
N LEU A 58 3.47 -19.33 0.49
CA LEU A 58 3.42 -20.08 1.75
C LEU A 58 4.40 -19.53 2.78
N MET A 59 5.63 -19.18 2.36
CA MET A 59 6.63 -18.59 3.26
C MET A 59 6.17 -17.23 3.80
N ILE A 60 5.56 -16.39 2.97
CA ILE A 60 5.01 -15.09 3.38
C ILE A 60 3.87 -15.28 4.38
N THR A 61 2.95 -16.21 4.13
CA THR A 61 1.78 -16.42 5.00
C THR A 61 2.14 -17.14 6.31
N ALA A 62 3.06 -18.10 6.28
CA ALA A 62 3.40 -18.91 7.45
C ALA A 62 4.46 -18.26 8.35
N TRP A 63 5.42 -17.54 7.77
CA TRP A 63 6.54 -16.93 8.50
C TRP A 63 6.91 -15.52 8.02
N PRO A 64 5.99 -14.53 8.16
CA PRO A 64 6.30 -13.15 7.80
C PRO A 64 7.51 -12.60 8.58
N GLN A 65 7.70 -13.05 9.82
CA GLN A 65 8.83 -12.70 10.68
C GLN A 65 10.21 -13.08 10.10
N CYS A 66 10.32 -14.17 9.35
CA CYS A 66 11.59 -14.63 8.78
C CYS A 66 12.01 -13.84 7.54
N LEU A 67 11.07 -13.17 6.87
CA LEU A 67 11.31 -12.35 5.67
C LEU A 67 11.76 -10.92 6.01
N GLY A 68 11.93 -10.59 7.28
CA GLY A 68 12.19 -9.21 7.72
C GLY A 68 10.97 -8.30 7.53
N LEU A 69 9.81 -8.85 7.20
CA LEU A 69 8.52 -8.16 7.19
C LEU A 69 7.96 -8.01 8.62
N ASN A 70 8.83 -7.88 9.62
CA ASN A 70 8.41 -7.40 10.93
C ASN A 70 7.97 -5.95 10.73
N LEU A 71 6.67 -5.79 10.49
CA LEU A 71 5.95 -4.53 10.47
C LEU A 71 6.06 -3.95 11.88
N ASN A 72 7.19 -3.29 12.15
CA ASN A 72 7.34 -2.58 13.40
C ASN A 72 6.45 -1.34 13.33
N GLU A 73 5.23 -1.49 13.83
CA GLU A 73 4.23 -0.41 13.84
C GLU A 73 4.81 0.89 14.38
N THR A 74 5.65 0.82 15.42
CA THR A 74 6.29 2.01 16.00
C THR A 74 7.22 2.73 15.01
N ALA A 75 7.95 1.99 14.20
CA ALA A 75 8.82 2.55 13.17
C ALA A 75 8.00 3.16 12.02
N MET A 76 6.88 2.52 11.65
CA MET A 76 5.96 3.04 10.64
C MET A 76 5.26 4.32 11.10
N VAL A 77 4.76 4.36 12.35
CA VAL A 77 4.17 5.56 12.96
C VAL A 77 5.19 6.69 12.99
N LYS A 78 6.44 6.42 13.39
CA LYS A 78 7.52 7.42 13.37
C LYS A 78 7.81 7.93 11.96
N THR A 79 7.78 7.06 10.97
CA THR A 79 7.99 7.42 9.56
C THR A 79 6.84 8.29 9.04
N LEU A 80 5.59 7.95 9.36
CA LEU A 80 4.41 8.75 9.05
C LEU A 80 4.55 10.15 9.68
N GLN A 81 4.79 10.20 11.00
CA GLN A 81 4.92 11.46 11.75
C GLN A 81 6.01 12.39 11.19
N ALA A 82 7.12 11.82 10.70
CA ALA A 82 8.26 12.58 10.20
C ALA A 82 8.14 13.02 8.73
N ASN A 83 7.38 12.31 7.89
CA ASN A 83 7.41 12.53 6.44
C ASN A 83 6.06 12.90 5.83
N TYR A 84 4.95 12.61 6.49
CA TYR A 84 3.62 12.98 5.98
C TYR A 84 3.46 14.49 5.94
N GLY A 85 3.02 15.04 4.80
CA GLY A 85 2.76 16.46 4.62
C GLY A 85 3.99 17.39 4.73
N VAL A 86 5.20 16.83 4.71
CA VAL A 86 6.46 17.58 4.81
C VAL A 86 6.96 17.97 3.40
N PRO A 87 7.38 19.23 3.16
CA PRO A 87 7.93 19.65 1.88
C PRO A 87 9.09 18.76 1.44
N GLY A 88 9.07 18.31 0.18
CA GLY A 88 10.06 17.37 -0.36
C GLY A 88 9.69 15.88 -0.23
N ASN A 89 8.66 15.55 0.56
CA ASN A 89 8.13 14.19 0.74
C ASN A 89 6.69 14.04 0.20
N GLU A 90 6.35 14.78 -0.85
CA GLU A 90 5.00 14.78 -1.44
C GLU A 90 4.60 13.39 -1.96
N GLN A 91 5.55 12.64 -2.52
CA GLN A 91 5.32 11.28 -3.02
C GLN A 91 4.92 10.32 -1.89
N PHE A 92 5.51 10.49 -0.69
CA PHE A 92 5.13 9.70 0.49
C PHE A 92 3.72 10.06 0.96
N THR A 93 3.39 11.35 0.94
CA THR A 93 2.05 11.85 1.31
C THR A 93 0.99 11.30 0.36
N ALA A 94 1.21 11.40 -0.96
CA ALA A 94 0.31 10.87 -1.98
C ALA A 94 0.15 9.34 -1.90
N ALA A 95 1.24 8.61 -1.62
CA ALA A 95 1.17 7.16 -1.42
C ALA A 95 0.35 6.79 -0.18
N MET A 96 0.48 7.54 0.91
CA MET A 96 -0.32 7.35 2.13
C MET A 96 -1.80 7.66 1.88
N ASP A 97 -2.09 8.80 1.24
CA ASP A 97 -3.44 9.22 0.88
C ASP A 97 -4.14 8.21 -0.04
N LEU A 98 -3.39 7.65 -1.00
CA LEU A 98 -3.86 6.57 -1.88
C LEU A 98 -4.16 5.30 -1.09
N ALA A 99 -3.26 4.89 -0.20
CA ALA A 99 -3.46 3.70 0.64
C ALA A 99 -4.70 3.85 1.53
N GLN A 100 -4.87 5.00 2.18
CA GLN A 100 -6.04 5.30 3.00
C GLN A 100 -7.34 5.24 2.20
N THR A 101 -7.32 5.77 0.97
CA THR A 101 -8.49 5.77 0.09
C THR A 101 -8.84 4.36 -0.43
N ILE A 102 -7.84 3.54 -0.79
CA ILE A 102 -8.05 2.18 -1.34
C ILE A 102 -8.46 1.20 -0.24
N PHE A 103 -7.76 1.23 0.89
CA PHE A 103 -7.96 0.28 1.99
C PHE A 103 -9.01 0.76 3.00
N GLU A 104 -9.58 1.95 2.80
CA GLU A 104 -10.58 2.53 3.69
C GLU A 104 -10.13 2.56 5.16
N CYS A 105 -8.86 2.93 5.38
CA CYS A 105 -8.21 2.99 6.68
C CYS A 105 -7.71 4.41 7.02
N CYS A 106 -7.44 4.68 8.31
CA CYS A 106 -6.89 5.97 8.75
C CYS A 106 -5.59 5.79 9.55
N ALA A 107 -4.51 6.40 9.05
CA ALA A 107 -3.17 6.33 9.62
C ALA A 107 -2.57 4.91 9.67
N ILE A 108 -1.55 4.67 10.50
CA ILE A 108 -0.92 3.35 10.65
C ILE A 108 -1.70 2.48 11.62
N ASN A 109 -1.97 2.99 12.83
CA ASN A 109 -2.77 2.27 13.83
C ASN A 109 -4.04 3.02 14.22
N THR A 110 -3.93 4.32 14.46
CA THR A 110 -5.00 5.17 14.97
C THR A 110 -4.87 6.57 14.39
N SER A 111 -6.00 7.24 14.20
CA SER A 111 -6.03 8.64 13.77
C SER A 111 -5.17 9.61 14.60
N ILE A 112 -4.88 9.28 15.87
CA ILE A 112 -3.99 10.04 16.79
C ILE A 112 -2.54 10.12 16.25
N ASN A 113 -2.14 9.23 15.35
CA ASN A 113 -0.80 9.31 14.73
C ASN A 113 -0.57 10.65 14.00
N TYR A 114 -1.63 11.30 13.52
CA TYR A 114 -1.53 12.61 12.88
C TYR A 114 -1.38 13.77 13.87
N ASP A 115 -1.90 13.66 15.09
CA ASP A 115 -1.81 14.73 16.12
C ASP A 115 -0.35 15.04 16.50
N THR A 116 0.50 14.02 16.45
CA THR A 116 1.92 14.07 16.81
C THR A 116 2.84 14.18 15.58
N SER A 117 2.28 14.29 14.38
CA SER A 117 3.03 14.44 13.14
C SER A 117 3.58 15.86 12.96
N LEU A 118 4.70 15.98 12.23
CA LEU A 118 5.25 17.28 11.84
C LEU A 118 4.24 18.09 11.02
N TRP A 119 3.42 17.43 10.20
CA TRP A 119 2.35 18.09 9.44
C TRP A 119 1.41 18.90 10.32
N LYS A 120 0.96 18.34 11.44
CA LYS A 120 0.09 19.04 12.41
C LYS A 120 0.87 20.04 13.25
N LEU A 121 2.02 19.64 13.79
CA LEU A 121 2.82 20.46 14.71
C LEU A 121 3.39 21.71 14.05
N GLN A 122 3.82 21.61 12.79
CA GLN A 122 4.35 22.73 12.00
C GLN A 122 3.26 23.43 11.19
N SER A 123 1.99 23.01 11.31
CA SER A 123 0.87 23.60 10.56
C SER A 123 1.13 23.64 9.05
N LEU A 124 1.74 22.58 8.51
CA LEU A 124 2.05 22.48 7.08
C LEU A 124 0.80 22.24 6.25
N GLY A 125 -0.24 21.64 6.85
CA GLY A 125 -1.58 21.57 6.30
C GLY A 125 -2.49 22.69 6.77
N ASN A 126 -3.78 22.59 6.40
CA ASN A 126 -4.81 23.46 6.95
C ASN A 126 -4.95 23.22 8.46
N LYS A 127 -4.84 24.30 9.26
CA LYS A 127 -4.86 24.27 10.73
C LYS A 127 -6.12 23.61 11.31
N GLU A 128 -7.23 23.74 10.59
CA GLU A 128 -8.54 23.24 10.99
C GLU A 128 -8.70 21.73 10.82
N LEU A 129 -7.81 21.07 10.07
CA LEU A 129 -7.87 19.63 9.84
C LEU A 129 -7.21 18.88 11.00
N THR A 130 -7.99 18.08 11.71
CA THR A 130 -7.52 17.11 12.71
C THR A 130 -6.86 15.92 12.03
N VAL A 131 -7.45 15.43 10.95
CA VAL A 131 -6.93 14.31 10.13
C VAL A 131 -6.92 14.70 8.65
N PRO A 132 -6.12 14.03 7.82
CA PRO A 132 -6.23 14.14 6.36
C PRO A 132 -7.65 13.86 5.87
N LEU A 133 -8.07 14.53 4.80
CA LEU A 133 -9.40 14.31 4.23
C LEU A 133 -9.58 12.90 3.65
N THR A 134 -8.48 12.25 3.25
CA THR A 134 -8.42 10.83 2.85
C THR A 134 -8.73 9.85 3.99
N CYS A 135 -8.70 10.28 5.26
CA CYS A 135 -9.27 9.50 6.38
C CYS A 135 -10.80 9.58 6.47
N CYS A 136 -11.43 10.51 5.77
CA CYS A 136 -12.88 10.67 5.79
C CYS A 136 -13.54 9.78 4.74
N LYS A 137 -14.75 9.31 5.01
CA LYS A 137 -15.55 8.63 3.98
C LYS A 137 -15.85 9.60 2.83
N LEU A 138 -15.40 9.24 1.65
CA LEU A 138 -15.48 10.08 0.46
C LEU A 138 -16.76 9.84 -0.34
N MET A 139 -17.32 10.92 -0.90
CA MET A 139 -18.40 10.87 -1.88
C MET A 139 -17.87 10.44 -3.25
N ASN A 140 -16.70 10.94 -3.65
CA ASN A 140 -16.04 10.61 -4.91
C ASN A 140 -15.16 9.35 -4.83
N ARG A 141 -15.44 8.41 -3.90
CA ARG A 141 -14.62 7.20 -3.68
C ARG A 141 -14.36 6.32 -4.90
N PHE A 142 -15.22 6.41 -5.94
CA PHE A 142 -15.09 5.62 -7.17
C PHE A 142 -14.23 6.30 -8.23
N GLU A 143 -13.84 7.55 -7.99
CA GLU A 143 -12.94 8.29 -8.87
C GLU A 143 -11.50 7.90 -8.61
N PHE A 144 -10.73 7.66 -9.68
CA PHE A 144 -9.33 7.27 -9.53
C PHE A 144 -8.49 8.33 -8.81
N THR A 145 -8.84 9.61 -8.94
CA THR A 145 -8.14 10.76 -8.33
C THR A 145 -8.68 11.14 -6.95
N ALA A 146 -9.54 10.33 -6.33
CA ALA A 146 -10.13 10.63 -5.03
C ALA A 146 -9.10 10.86 -3.90
N TYR A 147 -7.90 10.29 -4.02
CA TYR A 147 -6.80 10.51 -3.08
C TYR A 147 -6.08 11.86 -3.27
N LEU A 148 -6.18 12.47 -4.45
CA LEU A 148 -5.60 13.79 -4.76
C LEU A 148 -6.57 14.93 -4.47
N ASP A 149 -7.87 14.70 -4.73
CA ASP A 149 -8.95 15.65 -4.45
C ASP A 149 -10.09 14.96 -3.67
N PRO A 150 -9.88 14.69 -2.37
CA PRO A 150 -10.86 13.99 -1.55
C PRO A 150 -12.08 14.87 -1.23
N VAL A 151 -13.27 14.40 -1.62
CA VAL A 151 -14.54 15.06 -1.29
C VAL A 151 -15.26 14.29 -0.17
N PRO A 152 -15.11 14.69 1.11
CA PRO A 152 -15.72 13.99 2.23
C PRO A 152 -17.25 14.13 2.21
N LEU A 153 -17.96 13.05 2.57
CA LEU A 153 -19.42 13.07 2.73
C LEU A 153 -19.87 14.05 3.82
N ASN A 154 -19.12 14.11 4.92
CA ASN A 154 -19.37 15.06 6.01
C ASN A 154 -18.04 15.48 6.65
N ALA A 155 -17.47 16.58 6.12
CA ALA A 155 -16.19 17.12 6.59
C ALA A 155 -16.24 17.47 8.08
N THR A 156 -17.32 18.11 8.53
CA THR A 156 -17.44 18.60 9.92
C THR A 156 -17.44 17.46 10.92
N LEU A 157 -18.23 16.41 10.68
CA LEU A 157 -18.26 15.23 11.55
C LEU A 157 -16.95 14.45 11.47
N CYS A 158 -16.36 14.30 10.28
CA CYS A 158 -15.07 13.64 10.15
C CYS A 158 -13.95 14.36 10.93
N GLN A 159 -13.95 15.70 10.96
CA GLN A 159 -12.92 16.49 11.64
C GLN A 159 -13.21 16.73 13.13
N ALA A 160 -14.34 16.22 13.64
CA ALA A 160 -14.71 16.32 15.05
C ALA A 160 -13.68 15.64 15.97
N LEU A 161 -13.60 16.11 17.21
CA LEU A 161 -12.66 15.59 18.22
C LEU A 161 -13.24 14.41 19.02
N GLN A 162 -14.57 14.32 19.14
CA GLN A 162 -15.22 13.28 19.93
C GLN A 162 -15.52 12.06 19.07
N THR A 163 -15.22 10.87 19.60
CA THR A 163 -15.40 9.59 18.91
C THR A 163 -16.82 9.39 18.41
N GLN A 164 -17.82 9.76 19.20
CA GLN A 164 -19.23 9.61 18.85
C GLN A 164 -19.62 10.36 17.56
N ASP A 165 -18.93 11.47 17.27
CA ASP A 165 -19.21 12.31 16.10
C ASP A 165 -18.49 11.81 14.85
N TYR A 166 -17.22 11.39 14.99
CA TYR A 166 -16.39 11.02 13.84
C TYR A 166 -16.43 9.55 13.47
N GLU A 167 -16.83 8.63 14.37
CA GLU A 167 -16.79 7.17 14.15
C GLU A 167 -17.52 6.73 12.87
N LYS A 168 -18.64 7.38 12.55
CA LYS A 168 -19.42 7.07 11.34
C LYS A 168 -18.87 7.73 10.08
N SER A 169 -18.04 8.76 10.22
CA SER A 169 -17.56 9.64 9.13
C SER A 169 -16.10 9.42 8.77
N ARG A 170 -15.30 8.78 9.64
CA ARG A 170 -13.93 8.32 9.35
C ARG A 170 -13.92 6.87 8.87
N HIS A 171 -12.83 6.55 8.19
CA HIS A 171 -12.39 5.19 7.92
C HIS A 171 -12.03 4.45 9.22
N LEU A 172 -12.07 3.12 9.19
CA LEU A 172 -11.80 2.31 10.38
C LEU A 172 -10.32 2.45 10.78
N ASP A 173 -10.07 2.52 12.09
CA ASP A 173 -8.73 2.36 12.63
C ASP A 173 -8.34 0.87 12.51
N VAL A 174 -7.12 0.61 12.03
CA VAL A 174 -6.63 -0.76 11.73
C VAL A 174 -6.59 -1.65 12.98
N SER A 175 -6.57 -1.06 14.19
CA SER A 175 -6.51 -1.79 15.46
C SER A 175 -7.84 -2.41 15.95
N ASN A 176 -8.95 -2.24 15.22
CA ASN A 176 -10.27 -2.76 15.62
C ASN A 176 -10.67 -4.07 14.91
N GLU A 177 -9.73 -4.75 14.25
CA GLU A 177 -9.88 -6.14 13.76
C GLU A 177 -9.12 -7.14 14.63
#